data_AF-A0A259HA40-F1
#
_entry.id   AF-A0A259HA40-F1
#
_cell.length_a   1.000
_cell.length_b   1.000
_cell.length_c   1.000
_cell.angle_alpha   90.00
_cell.angle_beta   90.00
_cell.angle_gamma   90.00
#
_symmetry.space_group_name_H-M   'P 1'
#
loop_
_entity.id
_entity.type
_entity.pdbx_description
1 polymer ?
#
loop_
_entity_poly.entity_id
_entity_poly.type
_entity_poly.pdbx_seq_one_letter_code
_entity_poly.pdbx_strand_id
1 'polypeptide(L)'
;MRSHKAFTLLEVLISITLMGIVIVALFSTVDMLQDSNQQLSEHLKKSKTISKAVKVLYADLMDSDGNITIQKEEMSRVCIEKTRHSLYALSEAKVCWVVLKEGNILVRIEGNGYHLPLLEDEKVEINPVMSEMKLFDLYHEKDKVLVLLQQKGKEPISFMLQGITKPAAKSSSSKTPPATPPAIQPPATSPTTPPPAPNPLQVPPQG
;
A
#
# COMPACT_ATOMS: atom_id res chain seq x y z
N MET A 1 -11.95 -85.79 -14.47
CA MET A 1 -11.86 -85.08 -13.17
C MET A 1 -10.46 -84.50 -13.04
N ARG A 2 -10.35 -83.18 -12.92
CA ARG A 2 -9.06 -82.46 -12.87
C ARG A 2 -8.61 -82.42 -11.40
N SER A 3 -7.46 -83.02 -11.09
CA SER A 3 -6.88 -83.00 -9.73
C SER A 3 -6.44 -81.58 -9.38
N HIS A 4 -7.04 -81.00 -8.34
CA HIS A 4 -6.55 -79.76 -7.75
C HIS A 4 -5.30 -80.08 -6.92
N LYS A 5 -4.13 -79.61 -7.37
CA LYS A 5 -2.91 -79.68 -6.56
C LYS A 5 -3.09 -78.76 -5.35
N ALA A 6 -3.05 -79.34 -4.15
CA ALA A 6 -3.02 -78.57 -2.92
C ALA A 6 -1.63 -77.95 -2.73
N PHE A 7 -1.58 -76.69 -2.32
CA PHE A 7 -0.33 -76.00 -1.98
C PHE A 7 0.34 -76.67 -0.78
N THR A 8 1.68 -76.74 -0.81
CA THR A 8 2.43 -77.25 0.34
C THR A 8 2.52 -76.19 1.43
N LEU A 9 2.51 -76.61 2.70
CA LEU A 9 2.57 -75.71 3.86
C LEU A 9 3.83 -74.83 3.83
N LEU A 10 4.93 -75.36 3.30
CA LEU A 10 6.19 -74.63 3.07
C LEU A 10 6.02 -73.45 2.11
N GLU A 11 5.28 -73.64 1.01
CA GLU A 11 4.99 -72.62 -0.01
C GLU A 11 4.17 -71.47 0.57
N VAL A 12 3.21 -71.79 1.45
CA VAL A 12 2.40 -70.80 2.17
C VAL A 12 3.25 -70.01 3.15
N LEU A 13 4.15 -70.66 3.89
CA LEU A 13 5.06 -69.99 4.83
C LEU A 13 6.00 -69.02 4.12
N ILE A 14 6.60 -69.44 2.99
CA ILE A 14 7.46 -68.59 2.17
C ILE A 14 6.66 -67.39 1.64
N SER A 15 5.42 -67.61 1.20
CA SER A 15 4.55 -66.55 0.67
C SER A 15 4.20 -65.50 1.73
N ILE A 16 3.85 -65.92 2.95
CA ILE A 16 3.58 -64.99 4.07
C ILE A 16 4.83 -64.18 4.41
N THR A 17 5.99 -64.83 4.45
CA THR A 17 7.26 -64.16 4.78
C THR A 17 7.62 -63.10 3.73
N LEU A 18 7.50 -63.44 2.44
CA LEU A 18 7.71 -62.48 1.34
C LEU A 18 6.69 -61.35 1.38
N MET A 19 5.41 -61.67 1.65
CA MET A 19 4.34 -60.67 1.77
C MET A 19 4.61 -59.69 2.93
N GLY A 20 5.09 -60.18 4.07
CA GLY A 20 5.46 -59.34 5.21
C GLY A 20 6.54 -58.31 4.87
N ILE A 21 7.57 -58.72 4.12
CA ILE A 21 8.64 -57.81 3.66
C ILE A 21 8.07 -56.75 2.72
N VAL A 22 7.22 -57.14 1.77
CA VAL A 22 6.60 -56.20 0.81
C VAL A 22 5.70 -55.19 1.51
N ILE A 23 4.90 -55.62 2.49
CA ILE A 23 4.00 -54.73 3.23
C ILE A 23 4.77 -53.63 3.96
N VAL A 24 5.91 -53.95 4.59
CA VAL A 24 6.73 -52.93 5.27
C VAL A 24 7.25 -51.89 4.27
N ALA A 25 7.77 -52.33 3.12
CA ALA A 25 8.23 -51.42 2.07
C ALA A 25 7.10 -50.54 1.50
N LEU A 26 5.91 -51.09 1.35
CA LEU A 26 4.72 -50.34 0.91
C LEU A 26 4.31 -49.29 1.94
N PHE A 27 4.29 -49.60 3.23
CA PHE A 27 3.95 -48.63 4.26
C PHE A 27 4.94 -47.46 4.28
N SER A 28 6.25 -47.74 4.22
CA SER A 28 7.26 -46.67 4.13
C SER A 28 7.10 -45.82 2.87
N THR A 29 6.71 -46.42 1.75
CA THR A 29 6.44 -45.68 0.51
C THR A 29 5.21 -44.77 0.66
N VAL A 30 4.14 -45.26 1.30
CA VAL A 30 2.95 -44.45 1.59
C VAL A 30 3.29 -43.27 2.49
N ASP A 31 4.08 -43.49 3.54
CA ASP A 31 4.50 -42.43 4.46
C ASP A 31 5.33 -41.35 3.74
N MET A 32 6.29 -41.77 2.90
CA MET A 32 7.08 -40.84 2.07
C MET A 32 6.20 -40.05 1.09
N LEU A 33 5.19 -40.68 0.48
CA LEU A 33 4.26 -40.00 -0.41
C LEU A 33 3.37 -39.00 0.34
N GLN A 34 2.93 -39.33 1.56
CA GLN A 34 2.15 -38.42 2.39
C GLN A 34 2.98 -37.18 2.77
N ASP A 35 4.21 -37.37 3.24
CA ASP A 35 5.11 -36.26 3.59
C ASP A 35 5.42 -35.38 2.37
N SER A 36 5.73 -35.99 1.23
CA SER A 36 5.97 -35.25 -0.02
C SER A 36 4.76 -34.41 -0.43
N ASN A 37 3.55 -34.97 -0.33
CA ASN A 37 2.32 -34.25 -0.63
C ASN A 37 2.05 -33.10 0.35
N GLN A 38 2.37 -33.28 1.64
CA GLN A 38 2.27 -32.23 2.63
C GLN A 38 3.21 -31.06 2.29
N GLN A 39 4.48 -31.35 2.00
CA GLN A 39 5.45 -30.33 1.61
C GLN A 39 4.99 -29.59 0.34
N LEU A 40 4.52 -30.31 -0.69
CA LEU A 40 4.00 -29.70 -1.91
C LEU A 40 2.80 -28.78 -1.62
N SER A 41 1.86 -29.23 -0.79
CA SER A 41 0.70 -28.44 -0.36
C SER A 41 1.13 -27.15 0.36
N GLU A 42 2.13 -27.21 1.23
CA GLU A 42 2.70 -26.03 1.89
C GLU A 42 3.35 -25.07 0.90
N HIS A 43 4.12 -25.58 -0.06
CA HIS A 43 4.70 -24.77 -1.15
C HIS A 43 3.61 -24.08 -1.98
N LEU A 44 2.53 -24.78 -2.32
CA LEU A 44 1.40 -24.23 -3.06
C LEU A 44 0.67 -23.15 -2.26
N LYS A 45 0.42 -23.36 -0.95
CA LYS A 45 -0.18 -22.35 -0.06
C LYS A 45 0.69 -21.09 0.02
N LYS A 46 2.00 -21.24 0.22
CA LYS A 46 2.96 -20.13 0.27
C LYS A 46 3.00 -19.36 -1.07
N SER A 47 3.01 -20.07 -2.20
CA SER A 47 2.98 -19.46 -3.53
C SER A 47 1.69 -18.67 -3.78
N LYS A 48 0.53 -19.20 -3.35
CA LYS A 48 -0.76 -18.51 -3.42
C LYS A 48 -0.75 -17.19 -2.64
N THR A 49 -0.14 -17.15 -1.45
CA THR A 49 -0.02 -15.91 -0.65
C THR A 49 0.86 -14.87 -1.34
N ILE A 50 1.99 -15.28 -1.90
CA ILE A 50 2.87 -14.37 -2.67
C ILE A 50 2.12 -13.81 -3.87
N SER A 51 1.41 -14.65 -4.62
CA SER A 51 0.59 -14.22 -5.75
C SER A 51 -0.49 -13.23 -5.32
N LYS A 52 -1.10 -13.43 -4.14
CA LYS A 52 -2.08 -12.48 -3.58
C LYS A 52 -1.44 -11.13 -3.27
N ALA A 53 -0.30 -11.12 -2.59
CA ALA A 53 0.43 -9.90 -2.26
C ALA A 53 0.76 -9.06 -3.50
N VAL A 54 1.33 -9.71 -4.51
CA VAL A 54 1.68 -9.10 -5.79
C VAL A 54 0.44 -8.56 -6.50
N LYS A 55 -0.66 -9.33 -6.54
CA LYS A 55 -1.93 -8.90 -7.14
C LYS A 55 -2.53 -7.68 -6.46
N VAL A 56 -2.55 -7.65 -5.13
CA VAL A 56 -3.09 -6.53 -4.36
C VAL A 56 -2.24 -5.29 -4.57
N LEU A 57 -0.91 -5.39 -4.48
CA LEU A 57 -0.01 -4.26 -4.73
C LEU A 57 -0.12 -3.77 -6.18
N TYR A 58 -0.22 -4.68 -7.15
CA TYR A 58 -0.44 -4.32 -8.55
C TYR A 58 -1.75 -3.55 -8.72
N ALA A 59 -2.86 -4.02 -8.14
CA ALA A 59 -4.15 -3.35 -8.21
C ALA A 59 -4.13 -1.99 -7.50
N ASP A 60 -3.52 -1.90 -6.31
CA ASP A 60 -3.36 -0.64 -5.58
C ASP A 60 -2.65 0.42 -6.44
N LEU A 61 -1.61 0.02 -7.17
CA LEU A 61 -0.84 0.90 -8.06
C LEU A 61 -1.62 1.23 -9.34
N MET A 62 -2.29 0.27 -9.98
CA MET A 62 -3.04 0.50 -11.22
C MET A 62 -4.25 1.41 -11.03
N ASP A 63 -4.96 1.25 -9.92
CA ASP A 63 -6.13 2.05 -9.57
C ASP A 63 -5.77 3.32 -8.79
N SER A 64 -4.47 3.64 -8.71
CA SER A 64 -3.97 4.84 -8.06
C SER A 64 -4.24 6.11 -8.86
N ASP A 65 -4.25 7.23 -8.15
CA ASP A 65 -4.23 8.57 -8.73
C ASP A 65 -2.83 8.97 -9.24
N GLY A 66 -1.82 8.08 -9.15
CA GLY A 66 -0.43 8.36 -9.51
C GLY A 66 0.33 9.24 -8.52
N ASN A 67 -0.29 9.67 -7.41
CA ASN A 67 0.40 10.38 -6.34
C ASN A 67 1.05 9.39 -5.36
N ILE A 68 2.21 8.87 -5.78
CA ILE A 68 2.97 7.87 -5.03
C ILE A 68 4.14 8.56 -4.32
N THR A 69 4.23 8.38 -3.01
CA THR A 69 5.36 8.81 -2.19
C THR A 69 6.21 7.59 -1.83
N ILE A 70 7.51 7.66 -2.13
CA ILE A 70 8.47 6.58 -1.84
C ILE A 70 9.53 7.13 -0.89
N GLN A 71 9.63 6.55 0.30
CA GLN A 71 10.71 6.83 1.24
C GLN A 71 11.71 5.68 1.19
N LYS A 72 12.93 5.96 0.75
CA LYS A 72 14.01 4.97 0.65
C LYS A 72 14.88 5.04 1.90
N GLU A 73 14.65 4.12 2.83
CA GLU A 73 15.52 3.88 3.99
C GLU A 73 16.21 2.52 3.82
N GLU A 74 16.11 1.61 4.80
CA GLU A 74 16.61 0.23 4.69
C GLU A 74 15.69 -0.65 3.82
N MET A 75 14.38 -0.47 3.95
CA MET A 75 13.37 -0.95 3.02
C MET A 75 12.42 0.19 2.66
N SER A 76 11.94 0.19 1.42
CA SER A 76 11.14 1.30 0.93
C SER A 76 9.78 1.35 1.60
N ARG A 77 9.33 2.54 1.97
CA ARG A 77 7.94 2.79 2.38
C ARG A 77 7.24 3.46 1.22
N VAL A 78 6.14 2.87 0.77
CA VAL A 78 5.39 3.36 -0.39
C VAL A 78 4.01 3.76 0.09
N CYS A 79 3.63 5.01 -0.15
CA CYS A 79 2.28 5.49 0.13
C CYS A 79 1.64 5.99 -1.16
N ILE A 80 0.44 5.50 -1.43
CA ILE A 80 -0.43 5.90 -2.52
C ILE A 80 -1.50 6.79 -1.89
N GLU A 81 -1.54 8.06 -2.29
CA GLU A 81 -2.44 9.02 -1.63
C GLU A 81 -3.90 8.68 -1.86
N LYS A 82 -4.25 8.27 -3.09
CA LYS A 82 -5.59 7.79 -3.43
C LYS A 82 -5.54 6.59 -4.36
N THR A 83 -6.27 5.55 -4.00
CA THR A 83 -6.57 4.40 -4.87
C THR A 83 -8.03 4.02 -4.76
N ARG A 84 -8.61 3.53 -5.86
CA ARG A 84 -9.96 2.95 -5.89
C ARG A 84 -9.97 1.48 -5.45
N HIS A 85 -8.79 0.87 -5.29
CA HIS A 85 -8.65 -0.50 -4.82
C HIS A 85 -8.63 -0.54 -3.29
N SER A 86 -9.82 -0.47 -2.70
CA SER A 86 -10.02 -0.62 -1.25
C SER A 86 -10.41 -2.05 -0.88
N LEU A 87 -9.79 -2.60 0.17
CA LEU A 87 -10.21 -3.89 0.76
C LEU A 87 -11.37 -3.72 1.76
N TYR A 88 -11.66 -2.49 2.16
CA TYR A 88 -12.63 -2.13 3.19
C TYR A 88 -13.74 -1.22 2.67
N ALA A 89 -14.00 -1.27 1.36
CA ALA A 89 -15.08 -0.54 0.67
C ALA A 89 -15.04 0.99 0.80
N LEU A 90 -13.86 1.58 0.93
CA LEU A 90 -13.64 3.02 0.80
C LEU A 90 -13.70 3.43 -0.67
N SER A 91 -14.36 4.55 -0.97
CA SER A 91 -14.47 5.08 -2.34
C SER A 91 -13.12 5.58 -2.89
N GLU A 92 -12.32 6.18 -2.01
CA GLU A 92 -10.92 6.57 -2.23
C GLU A 92 -10.16 6.22 -0.95
N ALA A 93 -9.23 5.28 -1.05
CA ALA A 93 -8.39 4.86 0.07
C ALA A 93 -6.99 5.44 -0.07
N LYS A 94 -6.43 5.90 1.05
CA LYS A 94 -4.98 6.05 1.18
C LYS A 94 -4.41 4.70 1.57
N VAL A 95 -3.38 4.25 0.85
CA VAL A 95 -2.76 2.94 1.09
C VAL A 95 -1.26 3.10 1.22
N CYS A 96 -0.70 2.63 2.33
CA CYS A 96 0.74 2.56 2.53
C CYS A 96 1.22 1.13 2.69
N TRP A 97 2.23 0.77 1.91
CA TRP A 97 3.00 -0.46 2.02
C TRP A 97 4.26 -0.18 2.82
N VAL A 98 4.40 -0.86 3.96
CA VAL A 98 5.48 -0.66 4.91
C VAL A 98 6.01 -2.01 5.34
N VAL A 99 7.33 -2.12 5.49
CA VAL A 99 7.92 -3.29 6.14
C VAL A 99 8.18 -2.97 7.60
N LEU A 100 7.52 -3.69 8.50
CA LEU A 100 7.76 -3.59 9.94
C LEU A 100 9.12 -4.23 10.26
N LYS A 101 9.96 -3.50 11.01
CA LYS A 101 11.27 -3.98 11.45
C LYS A 101 11.15 -5.22 12.33
N GLU A 102 10.12 -5.25 13.17
CA GLU A 102 9.79 -6.43 13.96
C GLU A 102 9.22 -7.52 13.05
N GLY A 103 9.95 -8.63 12.93
CA GLY A 103 9.55 -9.78 12.12
C GLY A 103 9.72 -9.62 10.60
N ASN A 104 10.23 -8.48 10.10
CA ASN A 104 10.39 -8.19 8.67
C ASN A 104 9.10 -8.47 7.87
N ILE A 105 7.98 -7.92 8.36
CA ILE A 105 6.65 -8.20 7.80
C ILE A 105 6.24 -7.03 6.91
N LEU A 106 5.97 -7.30 5.63
CA LEU A 106 5.29 -6.37 4.75
C LEU A 106 3.83 -6.27 5.18
N VAL A 107 3.42 -5.07 5.57
CA VAL A 107 2.05 -4.71 5.90
C VAL A 107 1.51 -3.73 4.88
N ARG A 108 0.23 -3.90 4.57
CA ARG A 108 -0.59 -2.94 3.83
C ARG A 108 -1.45 -2.24 4.86
N ILE A 109 -1.26 -0.93 4.98
CA ILE A 109 -2.04 -0.05 5.84
C ILE A 109 -3.04 0.66 4.93
N GLU A 110 -4.33 0.58 5.24
CA GLU A 110 -5.39 1.24 4.51
C GLU A 110 -6.19 2.14 5.46
N GLY A 111 -6.54 3.34 4.99
CA GLY A 111 -7.40 4.24 5.74
C GLY A 111 -7.75 5.47 4.93
N ASN A 112 -8.34 6.46 5.60
CA ASN A 112 -8.68 7.74 5.00
C ASN A 112 -7.91 8.86 5.70
N GLY A 113 -7.11 9.61 4.93
CA GLY A 113 -6.48 10.85 5.40
C GLY A 113 -5.46 10.70 6.55
N TYR A 114 -4.91 9.50 6.79
CA TYR A 114 -3.92 9.29 7.84
C TYR A 114 -2.51 9.67 7.40
N HIS A 115 -1.62 9.79 8.38
CA HIS A 115 -0.19 9.93 8.16
C HIS A 115 0.61 8.83 8.86
N LEU A 116 1.87 8.66 8.48
CA LEU A 116 2.76 7.76 9.20
C LEU A 116 3.97 8.53 9.76
N PRO A 117 4.36 8.29 11.03
CA PRO A 117 3.78 7.36 12.01
C PRO A 117 2.37 7.76 12.46
N LEU A 118 1.54 6.79 12.86
CA LEU A 118 0.12 7.01 13.19
C LEU A 118 -0.04 7.82 14.49
N LEU A 119 -1.06 8.69 14.55
CA LEU A 119 -1.54 9.31 15.80
C LEU A 119 -2.55 8.41 16.52
N GLU A 120 -2.80 8.68 17.80
CA GLU A 120 -3.75 7.92 18.64
C GLU A 120 -5.18 7.88 18.06
N ASP A 121 -5.62 8.95 17.40
CA ASP A 121 -6.97 9.08 16.86
C ASP A 121 -7.11 8.57 15.41
N GLU A 122 -6.00 8.22 14.75
CA GLU A 122 -6.01 7.77 13.37
C GLU A 122 -6.44 6.30 13.26
N LYS A 123 -7.63 6.09 12.71
CA LYS A 123 -8.17 4.74 12.46
C LYS A 123 -7.70 4.23 11.11
N VAL A 124 -6.90 3.17 11.13
CA VAL A 124 -6.42 2.48 9.93
C VAL A 124 -6.56 0.98 10.09
N GLU A 125 -6.71 0.32 8.96
CA GLU A 125 -6.71 -1.13 8.85
C GLU A 125 -5.30 -1.59 8.47
N ILE A 126 -4.72 -2.50 9.26
CA ILE A 126 -3.36 -3.01 9.04
C ILE A 126 -3.46 -4.48 8.66
N ASN A 127 -3.09 -4.79 7.42
CA ASN A 127 -3.08 -6.15 6.90
C ASN A 127 -1.64 -6.65 6.75
N PRO A 128 -1.22 -7.65 7.54
CA PRO A 128 0.00 -8.40 7.26
C PRO A 128 -0.15 -9.14 5.93
N VAL A 129 0.77 -8.88 5.00
CA VAL A 129 0.71 -9.45 3.65
C VAL A 129 1.77 -10.54 3.47
N MET A 130 2.99 -10.28 3.94
CA MET A 130 4.14 -11.15 3.65
C MET A 130 5.18 -11.06 4.76
N SER A 131 5.58 -12.20 5.33
CA SER A 131 6.63 -12.28 6.37
C SER A 131 8.02 -12.53 5.76
N GLU A 132 9.07 -12.35 6.57
CA GLU A 132 10.46 -12.63 6.20
C GLU A 132 10.93 -11.88 4.94
N MET A 133 10.54 -10.60 4.83
CA MET A 133 10.97 -9.74 3.74
C MET A 133 12.48 -9.52 3.78
N LYS A 134 13.11 -9.71 2.63
CA LYS A 134 14.53 -9.42 2.38
C LYS A 134 14.70 -8.16 1.54
N LEU A 135 13.80 -7.93 0.58
CA LEU A 135 13.81 -6.76 -0.28
C LEU A 135 12.38 -6.29 -0.53
N PHE A 136 12.15 -5.01 -0.31
CA PHE A 136 10.98 -4.30 -0.82
C PHE A 136 11.44 -2.94 -1.32
N ASP A 137 11.45 -2.77 -2.63
CA ASP A 137 11.81 -1.51 -3.25
C ASP A 137 10.89 -1.19 -4.43
N LEU A 138 10.71 0.10 -4.65
CA LEU A 138 9.89 0.65 -5.72
C LEU A 138 10.62 1.82 -6.34
N TYR A 139 10.61 1.86 -7.67
CA TYR A 139 11.20 2.92 -8.47
C TYR A 139 10.10 3.53 -9.33
N HIS A 140 9.99 4.85 -9.31
CA HIS A 140 9.03 5.58 -10.14
C HIS A 140 9.80 6.54 -11.04
N GLU A 141 9.70 6.31 -12.35
CA GLU A 141 10.28 7.16 -13.38
C GLU A 141 9.20 7.53 -14.40
N LYS A 142 8.83 8.82 -14.45
CA LYS A 142 7.78 9.35 -15.33
C LYS A 142 6.45 8.62 -15.14
N ASP A 143 6.06 7.82 -16.12
CA ASP A 143 4.83 7.02 -16.17
C ASP A 143 5.05 5.56 -15.77
N LYS A 144 6.28 5.17 -15.41
CA LYS A 144 6.69 3.80 -15.15
C LYS A 144 7.00 3.57 -13.68
N VAL A 145 6.44 2.50 -13.13
CA VAL A 145 6.72 2.06 -11.77
C VAL A 145 7.29 0.65 -11.81
N LEU A 146 8.52 0.46 -11.34
CA LEU A 146 9.15 -0.85 -11.16
C LEU A 146 9.08 -1.25 -9.69
N VAL A 147 8.52 -2.42 -9.43
CA VAL A 147 8.40 -2.99 -8.08
C VAL A 147 9.32 -4.20 -7.95
N LEU A 148 10.04 -4.30 -6.83
CA LEU A 148 10.88 -5.44 -6.49
C LEU A 148 10.48 -5.96 -5.10
N LEU A 149 10.18 -7.26 -5.02
CA LEU A 149 9.88 -7.96 -3.78
C LEU A 149 10.75 -9.21 -3.66
N GLN A 150 11.32 -9.46 -2.48
CA GLN A 150 12.01 -10.71 -2.18
C GLN A 150 11.72 -11.15 -0.75
N GLN A 151 11.31 -12.41 -0.59
CA GLN A 151 11.29 -13.09 0.70
C GLN A 151 12.57 -13.90 0.90
N LYS A 152 12.92 -14.14 2.17
CA LYS A 152 14.01 -15.05 2.53
C LYS A 152 13.78 -16.44 1.91
N GLY A 153 14.81 -16.97 1.24
CA GLY A 153 14.78 -18.32 0.64
C GLY A 153 13.93 -18.44 -0.63
N LYS A 154 13.47 -17.34 -1.23
CA LYS A 154 12.70 -17.34 -2.48
C LYS A 154 13.34 -16.48 -3.56
N GLU A 155 13.00 -16.78 -4.81
CA GLU A 155 13.41 -15.97 -5.95
C GLU A 155 12.80 -14.56 -5.88
N PRO A 156 13.55 -13.52 -6.26
CA PRO A 156 13.01 -12.17 -6.38
C PRO A 156 11.88 -12.10 -7.39
N ILE A 157 10.84 -11.34 -7.08
CA ILE A 157 9.74 -11.02 -7.98
C ILE A 157 9.85 -9.56 -8.36
N SER A 158 9.81 -9.29 -9.66
CA SER A 158 9.74 -7.93 -10.18
C SER A 158 8.62 -7.80 -11.21
N PHE A 159 8.00 -6.64 -11.22
CA PHE A 159 7.04 -6.28 -12.26
C PHE A 159 7.05 -4.77 -12.48
N MET A 160 6.77 -4.38 -13.71
CA MET A 160 6.73 -2.97 -14.12
C MET A 160 5.31 -2.61 -14.56
N LEU A 161 4.83 -1.47 -14.09
CA LEU A 161 3.59 -0.85 -14.52
C LEU A 161 3.92 0.38 -15.36
N GLN A 162 3.06 0.67 -16.34
CA GLN A 162 3.16 1.86 -17.20
C GLN A 162 1.84 2.65 -17.12
N GLY A 163 1.89 3.94 -17.43
CA GLY A 163 0.73 4.84 -17.36
C GLY A 163 0.42 5.40 -15.98
N ILE A 164 1.29 5.19 -14.98
CA ILE A 164 1.13 5.76 -13.64
C ILE A 164 1.69 7.18 -13.63
N THR A 165 0.83 8.15 -13.91
CA THR A 165 1.22 9.57 -14.04
C THR A 165 0.73 10.39 -12.87
N LYS A 166 1.63 11.20 -12.29
CA LYS A 166 1.25 12.12 -11.21
C LYS A 166 0.30 13.18 -11.76
N PRO A 167 -0.81 13.50 -11.07
CA PRO A 167 -1.72 14.55 -11.52
C PRO A 167 -0.96 15.87 -11.61
N ALA A 168 -1.14 16.61 -12.70
CA ALA A 168 -0.63 17.97 -12.79
C ALA A 168 -1.20 18.77 -11.61
N ALA A 169 -0.33 19.42 -10.82
CA ALA A 169 -0.77 20.28 -9.74
C ALA A 169 -1.71 21.34 -10.33
N LYS A 170 -2.97 21.37 -9.88
CA LYS A 170 -3.86 22.48 -10.21
C LYS A 170 -3.18 23.75 -9.72
N SER A 171 -2.71 24.60 -10.65
CA SER A 171 -2.21 25.91 -10.30
C SER A 171 -3.32 26.61 -9.53
N SER A 172 -3.06 26.97 -8.27
CA SER A 172 -3.90 27.94 -7.59
C SER A 172 -3.86 29.19 -8.46
N SER A 173 -4.98 29.53 -9.10
CA SER A 173 -5.12 30.83 -9.73
C SER A 173 -4.78 31.87 -8.67
N SER A 174 -3.72 32.63 -8.92
CA SER A 174 -3.33 33.75 -8.07
C SER A 174 -4.58 34.61 -7.87
N LYS A 175 -5.00 34.75 -6.61
CA LYS A 175 -5.92 35.83 -6.24
C LYS A 175 -5.22 37.11 -6.66
N THR A 176 -5.76 37.77 -7.68
CA THR A 176 -5.42 39.15 -8.01
C THR A 176 -5.52 39.96 -6.70
N PRO A 177 -4.49 40.70 -6.29
CA PRO A 177 -4.60 41.57 -5.13
C PRO A 177 -5.75 42.56 -5.36
N PRO A 178 -6.59 42.84 -4.35
CA PRO A 178 -7.70 43.77 -4.49
C PRO A 178 -7.17 45.13 -4.93
N ALA A 179 -7.79 45.70 -5.96
CA ALA A 179 -7.45 47.00 -6.49
C ALA A 179 -7.48 48.04 -5.36
N THR A 180 -6.36 48.71 -5.17
CA THR A 180 -6.23 49.90 -4.33
C THR A 180 -7.26 50.94 -4.79
N PRO A 181 -8.04 51.57 -3.88
CA PRO A 181 -8.90 52.69 -4.24
C PRO A 181 -8.07 53.83 -4.86
N PRO A 182 -8.58 54.54 -5.89
CA PRO A 182 -7.86 55.66 -6.48
C PRO A 182 -7.52 56.73 -5.44
N ALA A 183 -6.24 57.06 -5.34
CA ALA A 183 -5.78 58.22 -4.59
C ALA A 183 -6.37 59.49 -5.20
N ILE A 184 -7.14 60.22 -4.41
CA ILE A 184 -7.65 61.55 -4.72
C ILE A 184 -6.44 62.47 -4.89
N GLN A 185 -6.27 63.03 -6.09
CA GLN A 185 -5.26 64.05 -6.36
C GLN A 185 -5.57 65.30 -5.53
N PRO A 186 -4.59 65.92 -4.84
CA PRO A 186 -4.80 67.19 -4.18
C PRO A 186 -4.97 68.32 -5.22
N PRO A 187 -5.98 69.19 -5.07
CA PRO A 187 -6.19 70.30 -5.99
C PRO A 187 -5.10 71.36 -5.85
N ALA A 188 -4.72 71.92 -7.00
CA ALA A 188 -3.71 72.95 -7.16
C ALA A 188 -4.03 74.23 -6.38
N THR A 189 -3.00 74.79 -5.77
CA THR A 189 -2.94 76.07 -5.06
C THR A 189 -3.44 77.24 -5.92
N SER A 190 -4.35 78.03 -5.36
CA SER A 190 -4.69 79.39 -5.84
C SER A 190 -4.41 80.40 -4.71
N PRO A 191 -3.83 81.58 -4.99
CA PRO A 191 -3.34 82.50 -3.97
C PRO A 191 -4.42 83.40 -3.36
N THR A 192 -4.40 83.43 -2.03
CA THR A 192 -4.61 84.55 -1.09
C THR A 192 -5.64 85.64 -1.40
N THR A 193 -6.70 85.71 -0.58
CA THR A 193 -7.48 86.94 -0.33
C THR A 193 -7.53 87.17 1.20
N PRO A 194 -7.42 88.42 1.71
CA PRO A 194 -7.23 88.69 3.13
C PRO A 194 -8.50 88.43 3.98
N PRO A 195 -8.36 88.19 5.30
CA PRO A 195 -9.48 87.82 6.17
C PRO A 195 -10.38 89.02 6.50
N PRO A 196 -11.71 88.83 6.55
CA PRO A 196 -12.63 89.81 7.14
C PRO A 196 -12.63 89.73 8.67
N ALA A 197 -12.83 90.89 9.30
CA ALA A 197 -12.77 91.16 10.73
C ALA A 197 -13.77 90.34 11.59
N PRO A 198 -13.47 90.12 12.88
CA PRO A 198 -14.35 89.38 13.78
C PRO A 198 -15.53 90.24 14.22
N ASN A 199 -16.75 89.71 14.12
CA ASN A 199 -17.95 90.32 14.70
C ASN A 199 -18.44 89.54 15.93
N PRO A 200 -19.08 90.22 16.90
CA PRO A 200 -18.96 89.94 18.32
C PRO A 200 -19.93 88.89 18.88
N LEU A 201 -19.50 88.34 20.01
CA LEU A 201 -20.23 87.48 20.95
C LEU A 201 -21.68 87.95 21.18
N GLN A 202 -22.64 87.10 20.82
CA GLN A 202 -24.00 87.19 21.35
C GLN A 202 -24.10 86.38 22.63
N VAL A 203 -24.43 87.11 23.70
CA VAL A 203 -24.72 86.64 25.05
C VAL A 203 -26.13 86.02 25.09
N PRO A 204 -26.36 84.92 25.82
CA PRO A 204 -27.66 84.25 25.91
C PRO A 204 -28.65 84.98 26.85
N PRO A 205 -29.97 84.80 26.67
CA PRO A 205 -30.97 85.44 27.53
C PRO A 205 -31.15 84.67 28.85
N GLN A 206 -31.22 85.42 29.94
CA GLN A 206 -31.85 85.02 31.21
C GLN A 206 -32.83 86.13 31.62
N GLY A 207 -34.07 85.75 31.95
CA GLY A 207 -35.07 86.63 32.59
C GLY A 207 -36.11 87.21 31.66
#